data_AF-A0AA95ID54-F1
#
_entry.id   AF-A0AA95ID54-F1
#
_cell.length_a   1.000
_cell.length_b   1.000
_cell.length_c   1.000
_cell.angle_alpha   90.00
_cell.angle_beta   90.00
_cell.angle_gamma   90.00
#
_symmetry.space_group_name_H-M   'P 1'
#
loop_
_entity.id
_entity.type
_entity.pdbx_description
1 polymer ?
#
loop_
_entity_poly.entity_id
_entity_poly.type
_entity_poly.pdbx_seq_one_letter_code
_entity_poly.pdbx_strand_id
1 'polypeptide(L)' 'MEQGLIVLLNGTSSSGKTSISMELINQKEILFHHLSIDDFFHNFNDFIDKKFPDFKPAREVDDQVIAQIIFDPIASM' A
#
# COMPACT_ATOMS: atom_id res chain seq x y z
N MET A 1 17.82 16.19 5.31
CA MET A 1 16.96 15.09 4.83
C MET A 1 16.76 15.28 3.35
N GLU A 2 16.86 14.22 2.57
CA GLU A 2 16.53 14.29 1.14
C GLU A 2 15.00 14.33 0.97
N GLN A 3 14.53 15.00 -0.08
CA GLN A 3 13.10 15.10 -0.38
C GLN A 3 12.63 13.82 -1.07
N GLY A 4 11.65 13.13 -0.49
CA GLY A 4 10.98 12.00 -1.12
C GLY A 4 9.75 12.43 -1.94
N LEU A 5 9.33 11.58 -2.88
CA LEU A 5 8.11 11.77 -3.68
C LEU A 5 7.04 10.75 -3.26
N ILE A 6 5.83 11.23 -2.98
CA ILE A 6 4.64 10.40 -2.76
C ILE A 6 3.62 10.73 -3.86
N VAL A 7 3.13 9.70 -4.54
CA VAL A 7 2.10 9.82 -5.57
C VAL A 7 0.84 9.11 -5.09
N LEU A 8 -0.28 9.84 -4.99
CA LEU A 8 -1.57 9.31 -4.57
C LEU A 8 -2.47 9.14 -5.80
N LEU A 9 -2.90 7.90 -6.06
CA LEU A 9 -3.83 7.58 -7.15
C LEU A 9 -5.21 7.26 -6.58
N ASN A 10 -6.18 8.15 -6.82
CA ASN A 10 -7.59 7.94 -6.45
C ASN A 10 -8.48 7.87 -7.69
N GLY A 11 -9.52 7.04 -7.64
CA GLY A 11 -10.44 6.83 -8.74
C GLY A 11 -11.35 5.62 -8.52
N THR A 12 -12.45 5.54 -9.25
CA THR A 12 -13.40 4.41 -9.18
C THR A 12 -12.73 3.08 -9.51
N SER A 13 -13.36 1.96 -9.15
CA SER A 13 -12.89 0.65 -9.61
C SER A 13 -12.78 0.64 -11.15
N SER A 14 -11.75 -0.03 -11.67
CA SER A 14 -11.42 -0.10 -13.10
C SER A 14 -11.07 1.23 -13.81
N SER A 15 -10.85 2.34 -13.08
CA SER A 15 -10.44 3.62 -13.68
C SER A 15 -8.99 3.68 -14.19
N GLY A 16 -8.26 2.56 -14.23
CA GLY A 16 -6.88 2.48 -14.72
C GLY A 16 -5.78 2.76 -13.69
N LYS A 17 -6.09 2.88 -12.38
CA LYS A 17 -5.10 3.13 -11.31
C LYS A 17 -3.93 2.15 -11.34
N THR A 18 -4.23 0.85 -11.43
CA THR A 18 -3.22 -0.23 -11.49
C THR A 18 -2.35 -0.13 -12.74
N SER A 19 -2.92 0.22 -13.89
CA SER A 19 -2.14 0.38 -15.12
C SER A 19 -1.16 1.54 -15.01
N ILE A 20 -1.61 2.67 -14.46
CA ILE A 20 -0.76 3.84 -14.22
C ILE A 20 0.34 3.51 -13.22
N SER A 21 0.02 2.83 -12.12
CA SER A 21 1.03 2.49 -11.12
C SER A 21 2.08 1.51 -11.65
N MET A 22 1.69 0.53 -12.47
CA MET A 22 2.63 -0.36 -13.13
C MET A 22 3.58 0.39 -14.08
N GLU A 23 3.07 1.36 -14.85
CA GLU A 23 3.91 2.18 -15.72
C GLU A 23 4.90 3.05 -14.92
N LEU A 24 4.50 3.55 -13.74
CA LEU A 24 5.37 4.28 -12.84
C LEU A 24 6.49 3.40 -12.27
N ILE A 25 6.18 2.17 -11.84
CA ILE A 25 7.17 1.22 -11.30
C ILE A 25 8.21 0.82 -12.36
N ASN A 26 7.83 0.79 -13.63
CA ASN A 26 8.71 0.41 -14.73
C ASN A 26 9.70 1.51 -15.14
N GLN A 27 9.58 2.73 -14.61
CA GLN A 27 10.52 3.82 -14.88
C GLN A 27 11.91 3.50 -14.31
N LYS A 28 12.97 3.82 -15.07
CA LYS A 28 14.37 3.57 -14.65
C LYS A 28 14.98 4.71 -13.84
N GLU A 29 14.43 5.91 -13.97
CA GLU A 29 14.98 7.13 -13.37
C GLU A 29 14.54 7.33 -11.92
N ILE A 30 13.32 6.89 -11.58
CA ILE A 30 12.75 7.01 -10.24
C ILE A 30 12.27 5.63 -9.82
N LEU A 31 12.79 5.12 -8.70
CA LEU A 31 12.36 3.87 -8.11
C LEU A 31 11.06 4.09 -7.33
N PHE A 32 9.93 3.60 -7.85
CA PHE A 32 8.65 3.65 -7.14
C PHE A 32 8.36 2.36 -6.38
N HIS A 33 7.95 2.53 -5.12
CA HIS A 33 7.33 1.46 -4.33
C HIS A 33 5.81 1.57 -4.45
N HIS A 34 5.17 0.50 -4.93
CA HIS A 34 3.72 0.46 -5.07
C HIS A 34 3.04 -0.17 -3.86
N LEU A 35 2.04 0.54 -3.35
CA LEU A 35 1.12 0.10 -2.31
C LEU A 35 -0.30 0.23 -2.87
N SER A 36 -1.11 -0.82 -2.73
CA SER A 36 -2.52 -0.81 -3.14
C SER A 36 -3.40 -1.26 -1.99
N ILE A 37 -4.62 -0.70 -1.93
CA ILE A 37 -5.64 -1.15 -1.00
C ILE A 37 -6.08 -2.59 -1.31
N ASP A 38 -6.08 -2.97 -2.60
CA ASP A 38 -6.41 -4.32 -3.03
C ASP A 38 -5.38 -5.32 -2.47
N ASP A 39 -4.08 -4.97 -2.47
CA ASP A 39 -3.02 -5.82 -1.93
C ASP A 39 -3.15 -5.95 -0.40
N PHE A 40 -3.58 -4.87 0.28
CA PHE A 40 -3.79 -4.85 1.72
C PHE A 40 -4.96 -5.75 2.16
N PHE A 41 -6.11 -5.67 1.48
CA PHE A 41 -7.31 -6.42 1.88
C PHE A 41 -7.26 -7.91 1.53
N HIS A 42 -6.58 -8.30 0.44
CA HIS A 42 -6.61 -9.70 0.00
C HIS A 42 -5.71 -10.60 0.83
N ASN A 43 -4.54 -10.12 1.28
CA ASN A 43 -3.65 -10.93 2.13
C ASN A 43 -2.59 -10.08 2.83
N PHE A 44 -2.98 -9.32 3.86
CA PHE A 44 -2.08 -8.40 4.57
C PHE A 44 -0.78 -9.05 5.05
N ASN A 45 -0.86 -10.23 5.66
CA ASN A 45 0.32 -10.92 6.19
C ASN A 45 1.27 -11.33 5.04
N ASP A 46 0.76 -11.97 3.99
CA ASP A 46 1.54 -12.27 2.78
C ASP A 46 2.13 -11.02 2.10
N PHE A 47 1.38 -9.91 2.10
CA PHE A 47 1.82 -8.65 1.51
C PHE A 47 3.03 -8.10 2.26
N ILE A 48 2.96 -8.03 3.59
CA ILE A 48 4.07 -7.59 4.43
C ILE A 48 5.27 -8.53 4.27
N ASP A 49 5.07 -9.84 4.35
CA ASP A 49 6.15 -10.83 4.26
C ASP A 49 6.87 -10.80 2.91
N LYS A 50 6.14 -10.61 1.80
CA LYS A 50 6.74 -10.57 0.45
C LYS A 50 7.38 -9.23 0.11
N LYS A 51 6.76 -8.11 0.49
CA LYS A 51 7.25 -6.77 0.13
C LYS A 51 8.30 -6.25 1.09
N PHE A 52 8.26 -6.69 2.34
CA PHE A 52 9.11 -6.21 3.42
C PHE A 52 9.62 -7.38 4.27
N PRO A 53 10.41 -8.31 3.71
CA PRO A 53 10.84 -9.52 4.41
C PRO A 53 11.69 -9.26 5.66
N ASP A 54 12.39 -8.12 5.70
CA ASP A 54 13.21 -7.70 6.84
C ASP A 54 12.47 -6.78 7.82
N PHE A 55 11.18 -6.49 7.56
CA PHE A 55 10.39 -5.61 8.41
C PHE A 55 9.94 -6.34 9.66
N LYS A 56 10.48 -5.93 10.81
CA LYS A 56 9.93 -6.27 12.12
C LYS A 56 8.87 -5.23 12.47
N PRO A 57 7.60 -5.62 12.66
CA PRO A 57 6.55 -4.70 13.04
C PRO A 57 6.94 -3.93 14.31
N ALA A 58 6.82 -2.60 14.29
CA ALA A 58 7.11 -1.76 15.45
C ALA A 58 6.09 -1.95 16.59
N ARG A 59 4.97 -2.62 16.31
CA ARG A 59 3.91 -3.03 17.24
C ARG A 59 3.43 -4.41 16.80
N GLU A 60 3.05 -5.28 17.74
CA GLU A 60 2.36 -6.54 17.41
C GLU A 60 1.15 -6.20 16.54
N VAL A 61 1.12 -6.75 15.33
CA VAL A 61 -0.01 -6.58 14.44
C VAL A 61 -1.02 -7.66 14.81
N ASP A 62 -1.86 -7.35 15.79
CA ASP A 62 -3.03 -8.16 16.11
C ASP A 62 -3.99 -8.10 14.90
N ASP A 63 -4.58 -9.23 14.52
CA ASP A 63 -5.64 -9.33 13.51
C ASP A 63 -6.77 -8.31 13.79
N GLN A 64 -6.99 -7.95 15.05
CA GLN A 64 -7.93 -6.89 15.46
C GLN A 64 -7.52 -5.48 15.01
N VAL A 65 -6.23 -5.16 14.95
CA VAL A 65 -5.73 -3.85 14.47
C VAL A 65 -5.85 -3.75 12.96
N ILE A 66 -5.56 -4.83 12.24
CA ILE A 66 -5.81 -4.93 10.79
C ILE A 66 -7.32 -4.78 10.55
N ALA A 67 -8.15 -5.51 11.28
CA ALA A 67 -9.60 -5.38 11.20
C ALA A 67 -10.07 -3.95 11.50
N GLN A 68 -9.51 -3.25 12.49
CA GLN A 68 -9.84 -1.84 12.75
C GLN A 68 -9.46 -0.91 11.58
N ILE A 69 -8.30 -1.10 10.93
CA ILE A 69 -7.95 -0.31 9.74
C ILE A 69 -8.92 -0.58 8.57
N ILE A 70 -9.38 -1.83 8.46
CA ILE A 70 -10.32 -2.30 7.43
C ILE A 70 -11.75 -1.77 7.67
N PHE A 71 -12.24 -1.88 8.91
CA PHE A 71 -13.62 -1.58 9.31
C PHE A 71 -13.83 -0.15 9.78
N ASP A 72 -12.77 0.53 10.19
CA ASP A 72 -12.75 1.95 10.54
C ASP A 72 -11.94 2.67 9.44
N PRO A 73 -12.51 2.84 8.23
CA PRO A 73 -11.85 3.59 7.17
C PRO A 73 -11.56 4.96 7.75
N ILE A 74 -10.27 5.26 7.94
CA ILE A 74 -9.68 6.52 8.43
C ILE A 74 -10.77 7.57 8.67
N ALA A 75 -11.25 7.59 9.92
CA ALA A 75 -12.43 8.27 10.40
C ALA A 75 -12.95 9.44 9.55
N SER A 76 -14.23 9.35 9.21
CA SER A 76 -15.11 10.48 8.89
C SER A 76 -14.85 11.20 7.56
N MET A 77 -15.73 10.92 6.59
CA MET A 77 -16.34 12.06 5.89
C MET A 77 -17.26 12.83 6.86
#